data_AF-A0A1C5XX28-F1
#
_entry.id   AF-A0A1C5XX28-F1
#
_cell.length_a   1.000
_cell.length_b   1.000
_cell.length_c   1.000
_cell.angle_alpha   90.00
_cell.angle_beta   90.00
_cell.angle_gamma   90.00
#
_symmetry.space_group_name_H-M   'P 1'
#
loop_
_entity.id
_entity.type
_entity.pdbx_description
1 polymer ?
#
loop_
_entity_poly.entity_id
_entity_poly.type
_entity_poly.pdbx_seq_one_letter_code
_entity_poly.pdbx_strand_id
1 'polypeptide(L)'
;MFDDALTEFNAKQKRKDRCIENYYEKIRDGKQEKTFYEVIFQVGNKDDMAAAGENGELAKNTLDKFYHSFLERNPQLHVYSAHLHMDEATPHLHIDFIPFTTGSKRGLSTRVSLKQALADQGITREGRSLTERDLWVQKEKEALAAIMLEHGIEWEQKGEHKEHLSVLEFKREKRKEEIAELEQTLERVQQKQVSVQAVEQIEAKPLPLTSKVAVEREDYQTLVTVAQKFVVQEKQQGKLKKLLKEAKKTIADLKAKIGSLVAELAAVKEELAQYKSVRGQLRTADLEQENDRLRKRLRIYEEVISRNNLWSYFSQYRKKELEKDYI
;
A
#
# COMPACT_ATOMS: atom_id res chain seq x y z
N MET A 1 -17.55 -12.87 20.38
CA MET A 1 -17.47 -11.39 20.59
C MET A 1 -18.83 -10.73 20.40
N PHE A 2 -19.56 -11.02 19.32
CA PHE A 2 -20.86 -10.38 19.03
C PHE A 2 -22.07 -11.30 19.21
N ASP A 3 -21.87 -12.58 19.52
CA ASP A 3 -22.91 -13.62 19.46
C ASP A 3 -24.03 -13.41 20.47
N ASP A 4 -23.70 -13.01 21.70
CA ASP A 4 -24.69 -12.70 22.73
C ASP A 4 -25.53 -11.49 22.32
N ALA A 5 -24.89 -10.42 21.85
CA ALA A 5 -25.57 -9.21 21.38
C ALA A 5 -26.45 -9.47 20.16
N LEU A 6 -26.02 -10.37 19.26
CA LEU A 6 -26.79 -10.82 18.10
C LEU A 6 -28.04 -11.61 18.54
N THR A 7 -27.87 -12.53 19.49
CA THR A 7 -28.95 -13.35 20.04
C THR A 7 -30.01 -12.47 20.71
N GLU A 8 -29.59 -11.54 21.57
CA GLU A 8 -30.49 -10.57 22.21
C GLU A 8 -31.19 -9.66 21.19
N PHE A 9 -30.48 -9.21 20.15
CA PHE A 9 -31.05 -8.38 19.11
C PHE A 9 -32.14 -9.12 18.33
N ASN A 10 -31.87 -10.36 17.93
CA ASN A 10 -32.81 -11.22 17.18
C ASN A 10 -34.03 -11.60 18.02
N ALA A 11 -33.85 -11.89 19.31
CA ALA A 11 -34.96 -12.20 20.23
C ALA A 11 -35.99 -11.05 20.34
N LYS A 12 -35.55 -9.79 20.14
CA LYS A 12 -36.43 -8.60 20.17
C LYS A 12 -37.15 -8.35 18.83
N GLN A 13 -36.80 -9.04 17.75
CA GLN A 13 -37.40 -8.80 16.43
C GLN A 13 -38.73 -9.54 16.27
N LYS A 14 -39.81 -8.80 15.95
CA LYS A 14 -41.12 -9.38 15.61
C LYS A 14 -41.19 -9.92 14.18
N ARG A 15 -40.30 -9.44 13.31
CA ARG A 15 -40.28 -9.71 11.86
C ARG A 15 -39.04 -10.52 11.52
N LYS A 16 -39.24 -11.69 10.89
CA LYS A 16 -38.14 -12.61 10.53
C LYS A 16 -37.11 -11.97 9.59
N ASP A 17 -37.54 -11.09 8.67
CA ASP A 17 -36.64 -10.40 7.73
C ASP A 17 -35.75 -9.33 8.40
N ARG A 18 -36.03 -8.96 9.66
CA ARG A 18 -35.18 -8.06 10.45
C ARG A 18 -34.15 -8.80 11.29
N CYS A 19 -34.29 -10.11 11.44
CA CYS A 19 -33.29 -10.92 12.12
C CYS A 19 -32.02 -10.98 11.28
N ILE A 20 -30.88 -11.03 11.95
CA ILE A 20 -29.57 -11.13 11.32
C ILE A 20 -29.10 -12.55 11.57
N GLU A 21 -29.00 -13.34 10.51
CA GLU A 21 -28.53 -14.73 10.61
C GLU A 21 -27.03 -14.79 10.89
N ASN A 22 -26.24 -14.06 10.13
CA ASN A 22 -24.80 -13.98 10.30
C ASN A 22 -24.36 -12.51 10.34
N TYR A 23 -23.84 -12.08 11.49
CA TYR A 23 -23.44 -10.69 11.68
C TYR A 23 -22.19 -10.32 10.88
N TYR A 24 -21.23 -11.23 10.73
CA TYR A 24 -20.04 -11.01 9.91
C TYR A 24 -20.41 -10.78 8.44
N GLU A 25 -21.26 -11.66 7.87
CA GLU A 25 -21.73 -11.53 6.49
C GLU A 25 -22.48 -10.21 6.27
N LYS A 26 -23.30 -9.79 7.25
CA LYS A 26 -23.97 -8.49 7.22
C LYS A 26 -22.99 -7.32 7.17
N ILE A 27 -21.88 -7.38 7.90
CA ILE A 27 -20.85 -6.32 7.85
C ILE A 27 -20.10 -6.38 6.52
N ARG A 28 -19.71 -7.57 6.07
CA ARG A 28 -19.00 -7.79 4.79
C ARG A 28 -19.79 -7.28 3.58
N ASP A 29 -21.09 -7.54 3.55
CA ASP A 29 -21.97 -7.13 2.44
C ASP A 29 -22.48 -5.67 2.60
N GLY A 30 -22.26 -5.09 3.78
CA GLY A 30 -22.60 -3.71 4.11
C GLY A 30 -21.62 -2.68 3.52
N LYS A 31 -22.04 -1.42 3.50
CA LYS A 31 -21.20 -0.28 3.09
C LYS A 31 -20.85 0.68 4.24
N GLN A 32 -21.38 0.43 5.44
CA GLN A 32 -21.26 1.34 6.57
C GLN A 32 -19.97 1.14 7.38
N GLU A 33 -19.58 -0.11 7.59
CA GLU A 33 -18.46 -0.49 8.45
C GLU A 33 -17.59 -1.50 7.69
N LYS A 34 -16.31 -1.60 8.04
CA LYS A 34 -15.40 -2.62 7.52
C LYS A 34 -15.39 -3.84 8.43
N THR A 35 -15.05 -5.01 7.88
CA THR A 35 -14.90 -6.25 8.67
C THR A 35 -13.74 -6.16 9.64
N PHE A 36 -12.66 -5.47 9.26
CA PHE A 36 -11.52 -5.15 10.11
C PHE A 36 -10.75 -3.93 9.57
N TYR A 37 -9.78 -3.48 10.35
CA TYR A 37 -8.83 -2.44 10.00
C TYR A 37 -7.41 -2.94 10.25
N GLU A 38 -6.51 -2.56 9.36
CA GLU A 38 -5.07 -2.78 9.50
C GLU A 38 -4.39 -1.43 9.73
N VAL A 39 -3.43 -1.41 10.65
CA VAL A 39 -2.50 -0.30 10.82
C VAL A 39 -1.06 -0.80 10.82
N ILE A 40 -0.19 -0.01 10.21
CA ILE A 40 1.23 -0.34 10.07
C ILE A 40 2.03 0.74 10.79
N PHE A 41 2.89 0.33 11.72
CA PHE A 41 3.81 1.18 12.44
C PHE A 41 5.25 0.85 12.06
N GLN A 42 6.04 1.88 11.75
CA GLN A 42 7.44 1.75 11.39
C GLN A 42 8.24 2.84 12.11
N VAL A 43 9.45 2.50 12.56
CA VAL A 43 10.41 3.45 13.12
C VAL A 43 11.51 3.68 12.09
N GLY A 44 11.75 4.94 11.72
CA GLY A 44 12.75 5.31 10.71
C GLY A 44 12.41 4.81 9.30
N ASN A 45 13.44 4.61 8.50
CA ASN A 45 13.47 4.18 7.12
C ASN A 45 14.67 3.22 6.89
N LYS A 46 14.97 2.89 5.63
CA LYS A 46 16.04 1.95 5.30
C LYS A 46 17.44 2.47 5.66
N ASP A 47 17.65 3.79 5.64
CA ASP A 47 18.97 4.37 5.79
C ASP A 47 19.37 4.55 7.27
N ASP A 48 18.41 4.73 8.17
CA ASP A 48 18.64 4.92 9.62
C ASP A 48 18.29 3.68 10.47
N MET A 49 17.25 2.92 10.09
CA MET A 49 16.66 1.82 10.86
C MET A 49 16.53 0.54 10.01
N ALA A 50 17.53 0.25 9.17
CA ALA A 50 17.58 -0.99 8.40
C ALA A 50 17.37 -2.22 9.29
N ALA A 51 16.65 -3.23 8.80
CA ALA A 51 16.38 -4.44 9.58
C ALA A 51 17.64 -5.21 9.98
N ALA A 52 18.71 -5.10 9.17
CA ALA A 52 20.01 -5.67 9.48
C ALA A 52 20.82 -4.73 10.37
N GLY A 53 21.17 -5.18 11.58
CA GLY A 53 22.07 -4.49 12.48
C GLY A 53 21.41 -4.03 13.79
N GLU A 54 22.17 -3.28 14.59
CA GLU A 54 21.75 -2.86 15.94
C GLU A 54 20.52 -1.94 15.92
N ASN A 55 20.44 -1.04 14.94
CA ASN A 55 19.28 -0.15 14.78
C ASN A 55 17.99 -0.92 14.43
N GLY A 56 18.10 -2.02 13.68
CA GLY A 56 16.98 -2.90 13.40
C GLY A 56 16.43 -3.56 14.67
N GLU A 57 17.32 -4.05 15.54
CA GLU A 57 16.92 -4.64 16.83
C GLU A 57 16.35 -3.57 17.79
N LEU A 58 16.88 -2.34 17.73
CA LEU A 58 16.33 -1.20 18.47
C LEU A 58 14.90 -0.87 18.02
N ALA A 59 14.66 -0.81 16.71
CA ALA A 59 13.33 -0.59 16.14
C ALA A 59 12.36 -1.73 16.53
N LYS A 60 12.83 -2.98 16.48
CA LYS A 60 12.06 -4.15 16.92
C LYS A 60 11.63 -4.04 18.38
N ASN A 61 12.56 -3.78 19.30
CA ASN A 61 12.25 -3.62 20.73
C ASN A 61 11.30 -2.45 21.01
N THR A 62 11.48 -1.34 20.27
CA THR A 62 10.59 -0.18 20.34
C THR A 62 9.16 -0.54 19.91
N LEU A 63 9.02 -1.24 18.78
CA LEU A 63 7.71 -1.66 18.24
C LEU A 63 7.02 -2.72 19.10
N ASP A 64 7.78 -3.65 19.67
CA ASP A 64 7.27 -4.68 20.59
C ASP A 64 6.70 -4.04 21.86
N LYS A 65 7.46 -3.13 22.49
CA LYS A 65 6.97 -2.36 23.64
C LYS A 65 5.75 -1.50 23.28
N PHE A 66 5.76 -0.88 22.10
CA PHE A 66 4.63 -0.12 21.60
C PHE A 66 3.37 -0.99 21.43
N TYR A 67 3.49 -2.21 20.91
CA TYR A 67 2.37 -3.13 20.76
C TYR A 67 1.68 -3.44 22.09
N HIS A 68 2.44 -3.73 23.14
CA HIS A 68 1.88 -4.00 24.46
C HIS A 68 1.13 -2.78 25.03
N SER A 69 1.72 -1.58 24.92
CA SER A 69 1.04 -0.33 25.30
C SER A 69 -0.19 -0.04 24.42
N PHE A 70 -0.15 -0.40 23.14
CA PHE A 70 -1.26 -0.22 22.20
C PHE A 70 -2.50 -0.98 22.67
N LEU A 71 -2.34 -2.24 23.11
CA LEU A 71 -3.44 -3.06 23.62
C LEU A 71 -4.10 -2.43 24.86
N GLU A 72 -3.30 -1.88 25.77
CA GLU A 72 -3.80 -1.25 27.00
C GLU A 72 -4.56 0.06 26.74
N ARG A 73 -4.03 0.89 25.84
CA ARG A 73 -4.62 2.18 25.50
C ARG A 73 -5.82 2.07 24.56
N ASN A 74 -5.94 0.97 23.84
CA ASN A 74 -6.99 0.75 22.84
C ASN A 74 -7.96 -0.40 23.18
N PRO A 75 -8.65 -0.40 24.35
CA PRO A 75 -9.50 -1.50 24.77
C PRO A 75 -10.70 -1.78 23.84
N GLN A 76 -11.13 -0.79 23.04
CA GLN A 76 -12.24 -0.95 22.08
C GLN A 76 -11.78 -1.38 20.68
N LEU A 77 -10.49 -1.71 20.53
CA LEU A 77 -9.93 -2.28 19.31
C LEU A 77 -9.55 -3.74 19.60
N HIS A 78 -10.41 -4.67 19.21
CA HIS A 78 -10.12 -6.09 19.38
C HIS A 78 -9.06 -6.53 18.36
N VAL A 79 -7.81 -6.56 18.79
CA VAL A 79 -6.69 -7.07 17.99
C VAL A 79 -6.79 -8.59 17.87
N TYR A 80 -6.82 -9.09 16.64
CA TYR A 80 -6.87 -10.54 16.37
C TYR A 80 -5.61 -11.04 15.65
N SER A 81 -4.83 -10.14 15.03
CA SER A 81 -3.54 -10.45 14.44
C SER A 81 -2.56 -9.30 14.63
N ALA A 82 -1.29 -9.63 14.90
CA ALA A 82 -0.20 -8.66 14.93
C ALA A 82 1.08 -9.33 14.43
N HIS A 83 1.77 -8.68 13.48
CA HIS A 83 2.95 -9.23 12.82
C HIS A 83 4.06 -8.19 12.77
N LEU A 84 5.20 -8.51 13.41
CA LEU A 84 6.41 -7.71 13.35
C LEU A 84 7.34 -8.29 12.27
N HIS A 85 7.49 -7.56 11.16
CA HIS A 85 8.33 -7.97 10.04
C HIS A 85 9.76 -7.48 10.24
N MET A 86 10.71 -8.42 10.24
CA MET A 86 12.16 -8.18 10.32
C MET A 86 12.90 -8.64 9.05
N ASP A 87 12.18 -9.24 8.12
CA ASP A 87 12.67 -9.83 6.87
C ASP A 87 12.56 -8.89 5.66
N GLU A 88 12.09 -7.67 5.88
CA GLU A 88 12.01 -6.61 4.88
C GLU A 88 13.10 -5.54 5.06
N ALA A 89 13.01 -4.42 4.31
CA ALA A 89 14.03 -3.37 4.34
C ALA A 89 14.12 -2.64 5.70
N THR A 90 12.98 -2.42 6.34
CA THR A 90 12.85 -1.69 7.62
C THR A 90 11.88 -2.46 8.51
N PRO A 91 12.19 -2.64 9.81
CA PRO A 91 11.26 -3.26 10.75
C PRO A 91 9.93 -2.51 10.83
N HIS A 92 8.83 -3.23 10.69
CA HIS A 92 7.49 -2.65 10.78
C HIS A 92 6.48 -3.64 11.35
N LEU A 93 5.51 -3.10 12.09
CA LEU A 93 4.49 -3.83 12.82
C LEU A 93 3.13 -3.62 12.15
N HIS A 94 2.52 -4.71 11.68
CA HIS A 94 1.13 -4.77 11.26
C HIS A 94 0.26 -5.13 12.46
N ILE A 95 -0.83 -4.39 12.69
CA ILE A 95 -1.85 -4.70 13.69
C ILE A 95 -3.21 -4.73 13.01
N ASP A 96 -3.85 -5.90 13.01
CA ASP A 96 -5.19 -6.11 12.51
C ASP A 96 -6.19 -6.19 13.67
N PHE A 97 -7.21 -5.33 13.61
CA PHE A 97 -8.19 -5.23 14.67
C PHE A 97 -9.62 -5.00 14.17
N ILE A 98 -10.57 -5.37 15.03
CA ILE A 98 -12.00 -5.11 14.86
C ILE A 98 -12.42 -4.06 15.88
N PRO A 99 -12.77 -2.83 15.45
CA PRO A 99 -13.26 -1.81 16.37
C PRO A 99 -14.70 -2.10 16.78
N PHE A 100 -14.99 -1.99 18.07
CA PHE A 100 -16.33 -2.26 18.58
C PHE A 100 -16.78 -1.24 19.61
N THR A 101 -18.08 -1.16 19.78
CA THR A 101 -18.73 -0.38 20.83
C THR A 101 -19.73 -1.26 21.55
N THR A 102 -19.97 -0.96 22.82
CA THR A 102 -20.95 -1.64 23.68
C THR A 102 -22.02 -0.65 24.15
N GLY A 103 -23.21 -1.14 24.50
CA GLY A 103 -24.31 -0.29 24.97
C GLY A 103 -24.99 0.53 23.86
N SER A 104 -24.86 0.11 22.59
CA SER A 104 -25.48 0.83 21.48
C SER A 104 -27.01 0.76 21.54
N LYS A 105 -27.66 1.92 21.34
CA LYS A 105 -29.13 2.04 21.30
C LYS A 105 -29.73 1.70 19.93
N ARG A 106 -28.89 1.56 18.89
CA ARG A 106 -29.32 1.27 17.51
C ARG A 106 -28.61 0.02 17.00
N GLY A 107 -29.37 -0.97 16.55
CA GLY A 107 -28.81 -2.26 16.12
C GLY A 107 -28.46 -3.16 17.30
N LEU A 108 -27.39 -3.96 17.16
CA LEU A 108 -26.85 -4.78 18.25
C LEU A 108 -26.29 -3.89 19.36
N SER A 109 -26.43 -4.33 20.62
CA SER A 109 -25.87 -3.65 21.80
C SER A 109 -24.35 -3.58 21.74
N THR A 110 -23.71 -4.68 21.34
CA THR A 110 -22.29 -4.74 20.97
C THR A 110 -22.17 -4.86 19.46
N ARG A 111 -21.52 -3.89 18.81
CA ARG A 111 -21.45 -3.84 17.34
C ARG A 111 -20.13 -3.26 16.83
N VAL A 112 -19.80 -3.58 15.58
CA VAL A 112 -18.68 -2.95 14.87
C VAL A 112 -19.01 -1.48 14.63
N SER A 113 -18.09 -0.60 15.06
CA SER A 113 -18.10 0.80 14.67
C SER A 113 -16.80 1.49 15.06
N LEU A 114 -15.98 1.90 14.08
CA LEU A 114 -14.73 2.61 14.38
C LEU A 114 -14.99 3.94 15.10
N LYS A 115 -15.94 4.72 14.58
CA LYS A 115 -16.27 6.03 15.15
C LYS A 115 -16.66 5.94 16.62
N GLN A 116 -17.53 4.97 16.95
CA GLN A 116 -18.01 4.83 18.31
C GLN A 116 -16.96 4.19 19.22
N ALA A 117 -16.16 3.23 18.72
CA ALA A 117 -15.02 2.68 19.45
C ALA A 117 -14.04 3.77 19.89
N LEU A 118 -13.71 4.72 19.00
CA LEU A 118 -12.86 5.86 19.32
C LEU A 118 -13.53 6.81 20.33
N ALA A 119 -14.82 7.10 20.16
CA ALA A 119 -15.57 7.95 21.10
C ALA A 119 -15.66 7.35 22.51
N ASP A 120 -15.86 6.05 22.62
CA ASP A 120 -15.90 5.31 23.91
C ASP A 120 -14.55 5.35 24.63
N GLN A 121 -13.46 5.66 23.92
CA GLN A 121 -12.10 5.85 24.43
C GLN A 121 -11.74 7.34 24.62
N GLY A 122 -12.74 8.23 24.59
CA GLY A 122 -12.56 9.67 24.79
C GLY A 122 -11.98 10.41 23.58
N ILE A 123 -12.00 9.79 22.39
CA ILE A 123 -11.59 10.45 21.15
C ILE A 123 -12.83 10.89 20.39
N THR A 124 -13.18 12.16 20.59
CA THR A 124 -14.31 12.80 19.91
C THR A 124 -13.83 13.89 18.97
N ARG A 125 -14.61 14.16 17.93
CA ARG A 125 -14.29 15.21 16.97
C ARG A 125 -14.34 16.59 17.63
N GLU A 126 -13.21 17.30 17.61
CA GLU A 126 -13.12 18.71 17.98
C GLU A 126 -13.10 19.57 16.71
N GLY A 127 -14.23 20.20 16.39
CA GLY A 127 -14.34 21.12 15.26
C GLY A 127 -14.56 20.46 13.89
N ARG A 128 -14.42 21.25 12.81
CA ARG A 128 -14.74 20.81 11.44
C ARG A 128 -13.56 20.21 10.67
N SER A 129 -12.32 20.43 11.11
CA SER A 129 -11.10 20.15 10.33
C SER A 129 -10.57 18.72 10.46
N LEU A 130 -10.46 18.16 11.67
CA LEU A 130 -9.88 16.83 11.90
C LEU A 130 -10.95 15.78 12.16
N THR A 131 -10.76 14.57 11.62
CA THR A 131 -11.64 13.43 11.94
C THR A 131 -11.19 12.75 13.23
N GLU A 132 -12.09 11.97 13.86
CA GLU A 132 -11.76 11.17 15.05
C GLU A 132 -10.61 10.21 14.78
N ARG A 133 -10.54 9.67 13.55
CA ARG A 133 -9.45 8.80 13.11
C ARG A 133 -8.12 9.56 13.05
N ASP A 134 -8.11 10.80 12.55
CA ASP A 134 -6.87 11.59 12.45
C ASP A 134 -6.33 11.91 13.84
N LEU A 135 -7.21 12.29 14.77
CA LEU A 135 -6.86 12.52 16.18
C LEU A 135 -6.31 11.26 16.85
N TRP A 136 -6.94 10.11 16.60
CA TRP A 136 -6.46 8.82 17.09
C TRP A 136 -5.08 8.48 16.52
N VAL A 137 -4.89 8.55 15.20
CA VAL A 137 -3.59 8.29 14.56
C VAL A 137 -2.50 9.20 15.13
N GLN A 138 -2.82 10.47 15.38
CA GLN A 138 -1.88 11.40 15.98
C GLN A 138 -1.50 11.00 17.42
N LYS A 139 -2.47 10.61 18.26
CA LYS A 139 -2.20 10.07 19.61
C LYS A 139 -1.34 8.80 19.58
N GLU A 140 -1.58 7.91 18.61
CA GLU A 140 -0.75 6.70 18.44
C GLU A 140 0.69 7.05 18.04
N LYS A 141 0.89 8.05 17.17
CA LYS A 141 2.23 8.56 16.84
C LYS A 141 2.93 9.17 18.05
N GLU A 142 2.23 9.96 18.86
CA GLU A 142 2.76 10.55 20.09
C GLU A 142 3.16 9.47 21.11
N ALA A 143 2.34 8.43 21.27
CA ALA A 143 2.66 7.30 22.14
C ALA A 143 3.89 6.52 21.65
N LEU A 144 4.00 6.27 20.34
CA LEU A 144 5.20 5.66 19.75
C LEU A 144 6.43 6.55 19.93
N ALA A 145 6.30 7.86 19.70
CA ALA A 145 7.38 8.83 19.86
C ALA A 145 7.89 8.90 21.31
N ALA A 146 7.01 8.77 22.32
CA ALA A 146 7.42 8.70 23.71
C ALA A 146 8.29 7.47 24.00
N ILE A 147 7.94 6.30 23.44
CA ILE A 147 8.73 5.06 23.59
C ILE A 147 10.05 5.14 22.80
N MET A 148 10.01 5.74 21.60
CA MET A 148 11.21 6.03 20.80
C MET A 148 12.21 6.90 21.57
N LEU A 149 11.72 7.91 22.29
CA LEU A 149 12.57 8.84 23.06
C LEU A 149 13.33 8.13 24.20
N GLU A 150 12.73 7.13 24.85
CA GLU A 150 13.42 6.30 25.85
C GLU A 150 14.63 5.56 25.26
N HIS A 151 14.61 5.31 23.95
CA HIS A 151 15.67 4.68 23.19
C HIS A 151 16.58 5.70 22.48
N GLY A 152 16.43 7.00 22.77
CA GLY A 152 17.21 8.08 22.16
C GLY A 152 16.86 8.40 20.71
N ILE A 153 15.69 7.97 20.24
CA ILE A 153 15.22 8.22 18.88
C ILE A 153 14.22 9.38 18.90
N GLU A 154 14.52 10.45 18.17
CA GLU A 154 13.65 11.63 18.06
C GLU A 154 12.67 11.49 16.88
N TRP A 155 11.43 11.96 17.08
CA TRP A 155 10.43 11.98 16.02
C TRP A 155 10.56 13.21 15.13
N GLU A 156 11.05 13.03 13.90
CA GLU A 156 11.13 14.07 12.88
C GLU A 156 9.75 14.38 12.26
N GLN A 157 9.21 15.57 12.52
CA GLN A 157 7.93 16.03 11.96
C GLN A 157 8.14 16.73 10.60
N LYS A 158 8.10 15.97 9.51
CA LYS A 158 8.36 16.50 8.15
C LYS A 158 7.30 17.47 7.61
N GLY A 159 6.13 17.59 8.25
CA GLY A 159 5.05 18.49 7.81
C GLY A 159 4.49 18.19 6.40
N GLU A 160 4.85 17.05 5.82
CA GLU A 160 4.47 16.69 4.45
C GLU A 160 3.09 16.03 4.42
N HIS A 161 2.14 16.66 3.75
CA HIS A 161 0.87 16.04 3.37
C HIS A 161 1.04 15.31 2.02
N LYS A 162 1.68 14.14 2.05
CA LYS A 162 1.75 13.25 0.89
C LYS A 162 0.52 12.34 0.85
N GLU A 163 -0.03 12.12 -0.34
CA GLU A 163 -1.08 11.12 -0.53
C GLU A 163 -0.53 9.73 -0.17
N HIS A 164 -1.38 8.87 0.38
CA HIS A 164 -0.99 7.50 0.69
C HIS A 164 -0.82 6.71 -0.61
N LEU A 165 0.43 6.35 -0.91
CA LEU A 165 0.80 5.52 -2.06
C LEU A 165 0.79 4.04 -1.64
N SER A 166 0.30 3.17 -2.53
CA SER A 166 0.53 1.74 -2.35
C SER A 166 2.03 1.41 -2.43
N VAL A 167 2.43 0.28 -1.85
CA VAL A 167 3.85 -0.18 -1.87
C VAL A 167 4.40 -0.23 -3.30
N LEU A 168 3.60 -0.67 -4.28
CA LEU A 168 4.01 -0.75 -5.69
C LEU A 168 4.16 0.64 -6.33
N GLU A 169 3.28 1.58 -6.00
CA GLU A 169 3.35 2.96 -6.47
C GLU A 169 4.56 3.67 -5.87
N PHE A 170 4.77 3.54 -4.56
CA PHE A 170 5.94 4.07 -3.88
C PHE A 170 7.26 3.51 -4.46
N LYS A 171 7.36 2.19 -4.65
CA LYS A 171 8.53 1.56 -5.31
C LYS A 171 8.74 2.08 -6.74
N ARG A 172 7.66 2.40 -7.46
CA ARG A 172 7.75 2.96 -8.82
C ARG A 172 8.25 4.39 -8.80
N GLU A 173 7.76 5.21 -7.90
CA GLU A 173 8.17 6.61 -7.76
C GLU A 173 9.63 6.72 -7.33
N LYS A 174 10.05 5.94 -6.33
CA LYS A 174 11.46 5.88 -5.90
C LYS A 174 12.41 5.45 -7.03
N ARG A 175 12.01 4.45 -7.83
CA ARG A 175 12.80 4.05 -9.02
C ARG A 175 12.90 5.16 -10.08
N LYS A 176 11.87 6.00 -10.22
CA LYS A 176 11.94 7.14 -11.15
C LYS A 176 12.89 8.21 -10.63
N GLU A 177 12.86 8.50 -9.34
CA GLU A 177 13.80 9.42 -8.69
C GLU A 177 15.25 8.94 -8.87
N GLU A 178 15.52 7.65 -8.58
CA GLU A 178 16.85 7.04 -8.78
C GLU A 178 17.33 7.16 -10.23
N ILE A 179 16.44 6.95 -11.21
CA ILE A 179 16.77 7.12 -12.64
C ILE A 179 17.12 8.58 -12.95
N ALA A 180 16.35 9.54 -12.43
CA ALA A 180 16.60 10.96 -12.67
C ALA A 180 17.94 11.42 -12.07
N GLU A 181 18.29 10.95 -10.87
CA GLU A 181 19.59 11.23 -10.25
C GLU A 181 20.75 10.62 -11.06
N LEU A 182 20.58 9.40 -11.56
CA LEU A 182 21.57 8.76 -12.43
C LEU A 182 21.72 9.49 -13.77
N GLU A 183 20.63 9.98 -14.36
CA GLU A 183 20.65 10.79 -15.58
C GLU A 183 21.38 12.13 -15.36
N GLN A 184 21.11 12.82 -14.25
CA GLN A 184 21.80 14.06 -13.89
C GLN A 184 23.30 13.83 -13.65
N THR A 185 23.65 12.71 -13.02
CA THR A 185 25.04 12.31 -12.79
C THR A 185 25.75 12.02 -14.12
N LEU A 186 25.08 11.34 -15.05
CA LEU A 186 25.58 11.10 -16.41
C LEU A 186 25.83 12.41 -17.16
N GLU A 187 24.92 13.37 -17.06
CA GLU A 187 25.06 14.67 -17.72
C GLU A 187 26.23 15.48 -17.17
N ARG A 188 26.40 15.53 -15.83
CA ARG A 188 27.58 16.16 -15.20
C ARG A 188 28.89 15.51 -15.63
N VAL A 189 28.90 14.19 -15.80
CA VAL A 189 30.08 13.46 -16.29
C VAL A 189 30.37 13.80 -17.75
N GLN A 190 29.34 13.91 -18.61
CA GLN A 190 29.51 14.31 -20.01
C GLN A 190 30.02 15.75 -20.15
N GLN A 191 29.50 16.71 -19.38
CA GLN A 191 29.97 18.10 -19.41
C GLN A 191 31.46 18.22 -19.01
N LYS A 192 31.89 17.47 -17.99
CA LYS A 192 33.32 17.39 -17.61
C LYS A 192 34.21 16.80 -18.71
N GLN A 193 33.65 15.99 -19.62
CA GLN A 193 34.40 15.40 -20.73
C GLN A 193 34.61 16.42 -21.86
N VAL A 194 33.65 17.31 -22.11
CA VAL A 194 33.72 18.35 -23.15
C VAL A 194 34.68 19.47 -22.76
N SER A 195 34.73 19.86 -21.47
CA SER A 195 35.63 20.92 -21.00
C SER A 195 37.13 20.57 -21.14
N VAL A 196 37.48 19.29 -21.18
CA VAL A 196 38.87 18.83 -21.39
C VAL A 196 39.31 18.99 -22.86
N GLN A 197 38.39 18.93 -23.84
CA GLN A 197 38.72 19.14 -25.26
C GLN A 197 39.04 20.61 -25.58
N ALA A 198 38.53 21.57 -24.80
CA ALA A 198 38.79 23.00 -25.01
C ALA A 198 40.26 23.42 -24.74
N VAL A 199 41.05 22.57 -24.08
CA VAL A 199 42.47 22.82 -23.76
C VAL A 199 43.40 22.50 -24.96
N GLU A 200 42.90 21.81 -25.99
CA GLU A 200 43.66 21.49 -27.22
C GLU A 200 43.88 22.70 -28.16
N GLN A 201 43.29 23.88 -27.88
CA GLN A 201 43.39 25.07 -28.75
C GLN A 201 44.55 26.03 -28.43
N ILE A 202 45.52 25.63 -27.61
CA ILE A 202 46.70 26.49 -27.32
C ILE A 202 47.68 26.38 -28.50
N GLU A 203 47.75 27.43 -29.33
CA GLU A 203 48.62 27.50 -30.51
C GLU A 203 50.10 27.70 -30.14
N ALA A 204 50.96 26.80 -30.63
CA ALA A 204 52.41 26.93 -30.60
C ALA A 204 52.90 27.75 -31.82
N LYS A 205 53.71 28.79 -31.59
CA LYS A 205 54.28 29.62 -32.66
C LYS A 205 55.68 29.10 -33.08
N PRO A 206 55.88 28.74 -34.36
CA PRO A 206 57.17 28.25 -34.84
C PRO A 206 58.19 29.39 -34.97
N LEU A 207 59.46 29.10 -34.65
CA LEU A 207 60.57 30.02 -34.91
C LEU A 207 61.06 29.88 -36.36
N PRO A 208 61.33 30.99 -37.07
CA PRO A 208 61.86 30.91 -38.42
C PRO A 208 63.27 30.29 -38.43
N LEU A 209 63.52 29.41 -39.41
CA LEU A 209 64.82 28.80 -39.76
C LEU A 209 65.38 27.71 -38.83
N THR A 210 64.60 27.17 -37.88
CA THR A 210 64.96 25.90 -37.19
C THR A 210 63.73 25.01 -37.01
N SER A 211 63.91 23.68 -36.92
CA SER A 211 62.84 22.73 -36.61
C SER A 211 62.39 22.77 -35.14
N LYS A 212 62.74 23.83 -34.39
CA LYS A 212 62.48 23.98 -32.96
C LYS A 212 61.38 25.02 -32.73
N VAL A 213 60.52 24.73 -31.76
CA VAL A 213 59.49 25.65 -31.25
C VAL A 213 60.03 26.22 -29.94
N ALA A 214 59.98 27.55 -29.77
CA ALA A 214 60.26 28.16 -28.47
C ALA A 214 58.98 28.22 -27.66
N VAL A 215 59.07 27.76 -26.42
CA VAL A 215 58.02 27.83 -25.41
C VAL A 215 58.65 28.54 -24.22
N GLU A 216 57.98 29.57 -23.69
CA GLU A 216 58.39 30.27 -22.46
C GLU A 216 58.62 29.24 -21.33
N ARG A 217 59.58 29.50 -20.44
CA ARG A 217 60.01 28.49 -19.45
C ARG A 217 58.88 28.12 -18.48
N GLU A 218 58.01 29.10 -18.18
CA GLU A 218 56.79 28.97 -17.39
C GLU A 218 55.71 28.17 -18.14
N ASP A 219 55.57 28.41 -19.45
CA ASP A 219 54.68 27.66 -20.33
C ASP A 219 55.13 26.20 -20.50
N TYR A 220 56.44 25.92 -20.51
CA TYR A 220 56.97 24.55 -20.56
C TYR A 220 56.68 23.77 -19.26
N GLN A 221 56.88 24.38 -18.09
CA GLN A 221 56.54 23.77 -16.81
C GLN A 221 55.03 23.53 -16.66
N THR A 222 54.23 24.46 -17.16
CA THR A 222 52.77 24.33 -17.25
C THR A 222 52.41 23.22 -18.23
N LEU A 223 53.08 23.10 -19.39
CA LEU A 223 52.86 22.02 -20.35
C LEU A 223 53.22 20.64 -19.78
N VAL A 224 54.32 20.52 -19.03
CA VAL A 224 54.73 19.24 -18.44
C VAL A 224 53.74 18.81 -17.34
N THR A 225 53.30 19.74 -16.50
CA THR A 225 52.28 19.44 -15.47
C THR A 225 50.91 19.17 -16.09
N VAL A 226 50.53 19.88 -17.14
CA VAL A 226 49.30 19.63 -17.91
C VAL A 226 49.39 18.30 -18.63
N ALA A 227 50.49 17.96 -19.29
CA ALA A 227 50.67 16.68 -19.98
C ALA A 227 50.66 15.49 -19.00
N GLN A 228 51.30 15.61 -17.83
CA GLN A 228 51.22 14.60 -16.77
C GLN A 228 49.79 14.44 -16.24
N LYS A 229 49.08 15.56 -16.01
CA LYS A 229 47.66 15.54 -15.63
C LYS A 229 46.78 14.97 -16.74
N PHE A 230 47.11 15.22 -18.01
CA PHE A 230 46.39 14.76 -19.20
C PHE A 230 46.55 13.26 -19.40
N VAL A 231 47.75 12.69 -19.21
CA VAL A 231 47.96 11.23 -19.26
C VAL A 231 47.19 10.51 -18.15
N VAL A 232 47.13 11.09 -16.95
CA VAL A 232 46.30 10.57 -15.85
C VAL A 232 44.82 10.72 -16.17
N GLN A 233 44.40 11.87 -16.72
CA GLN A 233 43.03 12.12 -17.17
C GLN A 233 42.61 11.21 -18.33
N GLU A 234 43.45 10.93 -19.31
CA GLU A 234 43.18 10.02 -20.42
C GLU A 234 42.96 8.60 -19.92
N LYS A 235 43.83 8.12 -19.01
CA LYS A 235 43.66 6.81 -18.37
C LYS A 235 42.37 6.76 -17.54
N GLN A 236 42.03 7.84 -16.83
CA GLN A 236 40.79 7.95 -16.07
C GLN A 236 39.57 8.06 -17.00
N GLN A 237 39.62 8.83 -18.08
CA GLN A 237 38.58 9.00 -19.08
C GLN A 237 38.34 7.71 -19.86
N GLY A 238 39.38 6.92 -20.15
CA GLY A 238 39.24 5.59 -20.76
C GLY A 238 38.47 4.63 -19.85
N LYS A 239 38.77 4.64 -18.54
CA LYS A 239 37.99 3.90 -17.53
C LYS A 239 36.56 4.45 -17.42
N LEU A 240 36.39 5.76 -17.38
CA LEU A 240 35.08 6.42 -17.30
C LEU A 240 34.22 6.13 -18.53
N LYS A 241 34.79 6.14 -19.74
CA LYS A 241 34.09 5.79 -21.00
C LYS A 241 33.65 4.34 -21.00
N LYS A 242 34.46 3.42 -20.48
CA LYS A 242 34.07 2.01 -20.30
C LYS A 242 32.90 1.89 -19.32
N LEU A 243 33.03 2.50 -18.13
CA LEU A 243 31.97 2.51 -17.12
C LEU A 243 30.68 3.17 -17.64
N LEU A 244 30.78 4.24 -18.42
CA LEU A 244 29.64 4.94 -19.01
C LEU A 244 28.97 4.10 -20.11
N LYS A 245 29.74 3.34 -20.89
CA LYS A 245 29.21 2.38 -21.87
C LYS A 245 28.50 1.21 -21.17
N GLU A 246 29.09 0.70 -20.09
CA GLU A 246 28.49 -0.35 -19.25
C GLU A 246 27.19 0.16 -18.59
N ALA A 247 27.22 1.32 -17.95
CA ALA A 247 26.05 1.94 -17.34
C ALA A 247 24.92 2.18 -18.36
N LYS A 248 25.23 2.72 -19.56
CA LYS A 248 24.25 2.87 -20.64
C LYS A 248 23.65 1.54 -21.09
N LYS A 249 24.46 0.48 -21.16
CA LYS A 249 23.98 -0.86 -21.48
C LYS A 249 23.04 -1.36 -20.38
N THR A 250 23.42 -1.25 -19.12
CA THR A 250 22.59 -1.67 -17.98
C THR A 250 21.26 -0.90 -17.93
N ILE A 251 21.28 0.41 -18.17
CA ILE A 251 20.06 1.24 -18.23
C ILE A 251 19.15 0.76 -19.37
N ALA A 252 19.69 0.46 -20.56
CA ALA A 252 18.92 -0.06 -21.68
C ALA A 252 18.28 -1.43 -21.36
N ASP A 253 19.06 -2.34 -20.77
CA ASP A 253 18.59 -3.67 -20.36
C ASP A 253 17.47 -3.58 -19.31
N LEU A 254 17.62 -2.70 -18.31
CA LEU A 254 16.60 -2.44 -17.30
C LEU A 254 15.34 -1.84 -17.91
N LYS A 255 15.47 -0.89 -18.84
CA LYS A 255 14.33 -0.27 -19.54
C LYS A 255 13.55 -1.30 -20.35
N ALA A 256 14.24 -2.21 -21.03
CA ALA A 256 13.60 -3.31 -21.75
C ALA A 256 12.85 -4.26 -20.80
N LYS A 257 13.46 -4.62 -19.66
CA LYS A 257 12.84 -5.49 -18.65
C LYS A 257 11.63 -4.85 -17.97
N ILE A 258 11.65 -3.54 -17.73
CA ILE A 258 10.49 -2.80 -17.24
C ILE A 258 9.36 -2.84 -18.29
N GLY A 259 9.70 -2.63 -19.57
CA GLY A 259 8.74 -2.74 -20.66
C GLY A 259 8.05 -4.11 -20.73
N SER A 260 8.81 -5.20 -20.61
CA SER A 260 8.25 -6.56 -20.62
C SER A 260 7.35 -6.81 -19.41
N LEU A 261 7.77 -6.41 -18.20
CA LEU A 261 6.98 -6.57 -16.98
C LEU A 261 5.68 -5.76 -17.03
N VAL A 262 5.68 -4.58 -17.64
CA VAL A 262 4.46 -3.78 -17.84
C VAL A 262 3.49 -4.47 -18.79
N ALA A 263 3.99 -5.08 -19.86
CA ALA A 263 3.17 -5.85 -20.79
C ALA A 263 2.59 -7.11 -20.13
N GLU A 264 3.40 -7.85 -19.37
CA GLU A 264 2.93 -9.02 -18.60
C GLU A 264 1.86 -8.64 -17.57
N LEU A 265 2.06 -7.54 -16.83
CA LEU A 265 1.05 -7.06 -15.89
C LEU A 265 -0.26 -6.62 -16.56
N ALA A 266 -0.19 -6.04 -17.75
CA ALA A 266 -1.38 -5.71 -18.52
C ALA A 266 -2.13 -6.98 -18.95
N ALA A 267 -1.41 -7.98 -19.47
CA ALA A 267 -1.98 -9.27 -19.85
C ALA A 267 -2.63 -9.99 -18.67
N VAL A 268 -1.94 -10.09 -17.53
CA VAL A 268 -2.47 -10.75 -16.32
C VAL A 268 -3.71 -10.02 -15.78
N LYS A 269 -3.75 -8.68 -15.85
CA LYS A 269 -4.95 -7.93 -15.48
C LYS A 269 -6.14 -8.23 -16.38
N GLU A 270 -5.89 -8.40 -17.68
CA GLU A 270 -6.93 -8.73 -18.66
C GLU A 270 -7.45 -10.16 -18.45
N GLU A 271 -6.56 -11.13 -18.24
CA GLU A 271 -6.93 -12.50 -17.86
C GLU A 271 -7.76 -12.53 -16.58
N LEU A 272 -7.37 -11.78 -15.55
CA LEU A 272 -8.12 -11.70 -14.30
C LEU A 272 -9.52 -11.11 -14.51
N ALA A 273 -9.65 -10.11 -15.38
CA ALA A 273 -10.94 -9.52 -15.72
C ALA A 273 -11.84 -10.54 -16.45
N GLN A 274 -11.28 -11.28 -17.41
CA GLN A 274 -11.98 -12.35 -18.12
C GLN A 274 -12.40 -13.48 -17.16
N TYR A 275 -11.51 -13.92 -16.28
CA TYR A 275 -11.81 -14.98 -15.30
C TYR A 275 -12.94 -14.56 -14.34
N LYS A 276 -12.93 -13.30 -13.87
CA LYS A 276 -14.02 -12.76 -13.05
C LYS A 276 -15.35 -12.71 -13.81
N SER A 277 -15.31 -12.36 -15.09
CA SER A 277 -16.50 -12.33 -15.96
C SER A 277 -17.10 -13.73 -16.16
N VAL A 278 -16.27 -14.70 -16.56
CA VAL A 278 -16.68 -16.10 -16.78
C VAL A 278 -17.23 -16.73 -15.51
N ARG A 279 -16.55 -16.55 -14.37
CA ARG A 279 -17.04 -17.02 -13.07
C ARG A 279 -18.38 -16.39 -12.68
N GLY A 280 -18.57 -15.11 -12.99
CA GLY A 280 -19.84 -14.41 -12.80
C GLY A 280 -20.97 -15.03 -13.62
N GLN A 281 -20.71 -15.29 -14.91
CA GLN A 281 -21.67 -15.90 -15.85
C GLN A 281 -22.07 -17.33 -15.47
N LEU A 282 -21.10 -18.17 -15.08
CA LEU A 282 -21.37 -19.53 -14.59
C LEU A 282 -22.30 -19.50 -13.36
N ARG A 283 -22.00 -18.63 -12.39
CA ARG A 283 -22.82 -18.52 -11.17
C ARG A 283 -24.24 -18.04 -11.46
N THR A 284 -24.43 -17.15 -12.43
CA THR A 284 -25.79 -16.72 -12.84
C THR A 284 -26.55 -17.82 -13.56
N ALA A 285 -25.89 -18.58 -14.45
CA ALA A 285 -26.54 -19.68 -15.17
C ALA A 285 -26.98 -20.82 -14.22
N ASP A 286 -26.12 -21.19 -13.25
CA ASP A 286 -26.47 -22.20 -12.25
C ASP A 286 -27.66 -21.76 -11.39
N LEU A 287 -27.71 -20.47 -11.00
CA LEU A 287 -28.82 -19.90 -10.24
C LEU A 287 -30.12 -19.88 -11.05
N GLU A 288 -30.07 -19.53 -12.34
CA GLU A 288 -31.23 -19.55 -13.24
C GLU A 288 -31.76 -20.97 -13.42
N GLN A 289 -30.88 -21.96 -13.62
CA GLN A 289 -31.25 -23.36 -13.77
C GLN A 289 -31.93 -23.91 -12.50
N GLU A 290 -31.38 -23.62 -11.32
CA GLU A 290 -31.99 -24.03 -10.05
C GLU A 290 -33.32 -23.30 -9.81
N ASN A 291 -33.44 -22.02 -10.21
CA ASN A 291 -34.70 -21.28 -10.13
C ASN A 291 -35.78 -21.91 -11.00
N ASP A 292 -35.46 -22.25 -12.25
CA ASP A 292 -36.37 -22.93 -13.17
C ASP A 292 -36.80 -24.30 -12.66
N ARG A 293 -35.87 -25.04 -12.06
CA ARG A 293 -36.16 -26.34 -11.44
C ARG A 293 -37.11 -26.19 -10.26
N LEU A 294 -36.89 -25.20 -9.40
CA LEU A 294 -37.75 -24.91 -8.26
C LEU A 294 -39.14 -24.45 -8.72
N ARG A 295 -39.24 -23.60 -9.73
CA ARG A 295 -40.52 -23.17 -10.34
C ARG A 295 -41.31 -24.35 -10.91
N LYS A 296 -40.64 -25.28 -11.61
CA LYS A 296 -41.28 -26.51 -12.12
C LYS A 296 -41.80 -27.39 -10.98
N ARG A 297 -41.03 -27.56 -9.90
CA ARG A 297 -41.45 -28.32 -8.71
C ARG A 297 -42.63 -27.66 -8.01
N LEU A 298 -42.60 -26.34 -7.85
CA LEU A 298 -43.71 -25.57 -7.28
C LEU A 298 -45.00 -25.78 -8.09
N ARG A 299 -44.94 -25.65 -9.42
CA ARG A 299 -46.08 -25.89 -10.30
C ARG A 299 -46.67 -27.30 -10.12
N ILE A 300 -45.81 -28.32 -10.02
CA ILE A 300 -46.26 -29.70 -9.76
C ILE A 300 -46.95 -29.81 -8.38
N TYR A 301 -46.38 -29.21 -7.34
CA TYR A 301 -47.00 -29.21 -6.01
C TYR A 301 -48.34 -28.49 -6.00
N GLU A 302 -48.45 -27.34 -6.67
CA GLU A 302 -49.69 -26.58 -6.83
C GLU A 302 -50.76 -27.38 -7.58
N GLU A 303 -50.39 -28.09 -8.64
CA GLU A 303 -51.29 -28.99 -9.37
C GLU A 303 -51.80 -30.12 -8.46
N VAL A 304 -50.93 -30.75 -7.68
CA VAL A 304 -51.31 -31.82 -6.75
C VAL A 304 -52.23 -31.29 -5.64
N ILE A 305 -51.92 -30.13 -5.06
CA ILE A 305 -52.74 -29.48 -4.04
C ILE A 305 -54.13 -29.13 -4.61
N SER A 306 -54.16 -28.61 -5.85
CA SER A 306 -55.40 -28.29 -6.57
C SER A 306 -56.25 -29.53 -6.82
N ARG A 307 -55.66 -30.60 -7.35
CA ARG A 307 -56.39 -31.86 -7.64
C ARG A 307 -57.00 -32.50 -6.40
N ASN A 308 -56.37 -32.34 -5.24
CA ASN A 308 -56.83 -32.91 -3.97
C ASN A 308 -57.64 -31.92 -3.11
N ASN A 309 -57.97 -30.73 -3.62
CA ASN A 309 -58.69 -29.67 -2.88
C ASN A 309 -58.04 -29.29 -1.54
N LEU A 310 -56.71 -29.42 -1.42
CA LEU A 310 -55.98 -29.19 -0.16
C LEU A 310 -55.63 -27.73 0.08
N TRP A 311 -56.05 -26.80 -0.79
CA TRP A 311 -55.72 -25.38 -0.71
C TRP A 311 -56.17 -24.71 0.60
N SER A 312 -57.20 -25.23 1.28
CA SER A 312 -57.64 -24.74 2.58
C SER A 312 -56.52 -24.80 3.64
N TYR A 313 -55.70 -25.86 3.59
CA TYR A 313 -54.56 -26.07 4.47
C TYR A 313 -53.35 -25.19 4.13
N PHE A 314 -53.27 -24.68 2.89
CA PHE A 314 -52.18 -23.82 2.40
C PHE A 314 -52.62 -22.35 2.17
N SER A 315 -53.79 -21.96 2.68
CA SER A 315 -54.44 -20.68 2.42
C SER A 315 -53.60 -19.44 2.80
N GLN A 316 -52.68 -19.57 3.75
CA GLN A 316 -51.74 -18.49 4.11
C GLN A 316 -50.65 -18.23 3.05
N TYR A 317 -50.31 -19.22 2.22
CA TYR A 317 -49.26 -19.10 1.20
C TYR A 317 -49.81 -18.54 -0.12
N ARG A 318 -51.04 -18.91 -0.49
CA ARG A 318 -51.72 -18.42 -1.71
C ARG A 318 -51.89 -16.89 -1.77
N LYS A 319 -52.02 -16.23 -0.60
CA LYS A 319 -52.14 -14.77 -0.50
C LYS A 319 -50.86 -14.01 -0.86
N LYS A 320 -49.69 -14.64 -0.71
CA LYS A 320 -48.38 -14.00 -0.99
C LYS A 320 -47.94 -14.10 -2.44
N GLU A 321 -48.50 -15.03 -3.20
CA GLU A 321 -48.11 -15.30 -4.60
C GLU A 321 -48.84 -14.34 -5.55
N LEU A 322 -50.12 -14.07 -5.30
CA LEU A 322 -50.92 -13.08 -6.04
C LEU A 322 -50.44 -11.63 -5.90
N GLU A 323 -49.70 -11.29 -4.84
CA GLU A 323 -49.09 -9.96 -4.65
C GLU A 323 -47.77 -9.78 -5.43
N LYS A 324 -47.16 -10.86 -5.93
CA LYS A 324 -45.87 -10.79 -6.66
C LYS A 324 -45.99 -10.66 -8.17
N ASP A 325 -47.12 -11.03 -8.76
CA ASP A 325 -47.35 -10.94 -10.22
C ASP A 325 -47.74 -9.52 -10.70
N TYR A 326 -47.71 -8.51 -9.83
CA TYR A 326 -48.08 -7.11 -10.11
C TYR A 326 -46.93 -6.09 -9.90
N ILE A 327 -45.68 -6.53 -9.95
CA ILE A 327 -44.47 -5.66 -10.04
C ILE A 327 -43.53 -6.30 -11.05
#